data_AF-I1LGH0-F1
#
_entry.id   AF-I1LGH0-F1
#
_cell.length_a   1.000
_cell.length_b   1.000
_cell.length_c   1.000
_cell.angle_alpha   90.00
_cell.angle_beta   90.00
_cell.angle_gamma   90.00
#
_symmetry.space_group_name_H-M   'P 1'
#
loop_
_entity.id
_entity.type
_entity.pdbx_description
1 polymer ?
#
loop_
_entity_poly.entity_id
_entity_poly.type
_entity_poly.pdbx_seq_one_letter_code
_entity_poly.pdbx_strand_id
1 'polypeptide(L)'
;MGEEVSYKTEPESELHSVPQEHNSSAQEKELEKPEPPNDKVTPPSPVAAQEVADHASKKDTEESVDKGHSLINKLKLLKVQEKRNIFHIVLPDAMLAKVLTEKRLALIKAWEESEKTKAENRAYKKHSAVGLWEDSKKASVEAQLKKIEESMEKKKAEYVEKMKNKIAEIHRLAEEKKAIVEAQKREEFIDLEETASKFRSRGDVPRKFFACFGG
;
A
#
# COMPACT_ATOMS: atom_id res chain seq x y z
N MET A 1 12.82 -47.36 -4.48
CA MET A 1 12.58 -46.52 -3.29
C MET A 1 12.20 -45.15 -3.83
N GLY A 2 10.93 -44.75 -3.95
CA GLY A 2 9.75 -45.13 -3.19
C GLY A 2 9.45 -44.02 -2.19
N GLU A 3 8.82 -42.93 -2.65
CA GLU A 3 7.88 -42.12 -1.86
C GLU A 3 7.13 -41.14 -2.79
N GLU A 4 5.93 -41.55 -3.16
CA GLU A 4 4.85 -40.71 -3.65
C GLU A 4 3.80 -40.72 -2.53
N VAL A 5 3.39 -39.56 -2.00
CA VAL A 5 2.17 -39.45 -1.19
C VAL A 5 1.34 -38.29 -1.70
N SER A 6 0.25 -38.69 -2.34
CA SER A 6 -0.93 -37.97 -2.79
C SER A 6 -1.73 -37.40 -1.62
N TYR A 7 -2.28 -36.19 -1.79
CA TYR A 7 -3.67 -35.90 -1.41
C TYR A 7 -4.32 -34.95 -2.42
N LYS A 8 -5.40 -35.46 -3.03
CA LYS A 8 -6.29 -34.86 -4.03
C LYS A 8 -7.71 -35.00 -3.50
N THR A 9 -8.48 -33.91 -3.33
CA THR A 9 -9.96 -33.86 -3.34
C THR A 9 -10.37 -32.38 -3.39
N GLU A 10 -10.58 -31.79 -4.56
CA GLU A 10 -11.81 -31.66 -5.37
C GLU A 10 -12.84 -30.60 -4.89
N PRO A 11 -13.34 -29.74 -5.82
CA PRO A 11 -14.28 -28.64 -5.54
C PRO A 11 -15.72 -29.00 -5.97
N GLU A 12 -16.75 -28.49 -5.28
CA GLU A 12 -18.14 -28.67 -5.74
C GLU A 12 -19.05 -27.47 -5.49
N SER A 13 -20.00 -27.34 -6.44
CA SER A 13 -21.25 -26.58 -6.54
C SER A 13 -21.16 -25.13 -7.05
N GLU A 14 -21.46 -24.82 -8.34
CA GLU A 14 -22.73 -24.99 -9.10
C GLU A 14 -23.94 -24.34 -8.40
N LEU A 15 -24.88 -23.60 -8.99
CA LEU A 15 -25.29 -23.27 -10.35
C LEU A 15 -26.40 -22.17 -10.27
N HIS A 16 -26.74 -21.58 -11.43
CA HIS A 16 -27.92 -20.74 -11.78
C HIS A 16 -27.79 -19.21 -11.64
N SER A 17 -27.95 -18.31 -12.63
CA SER A 17 -28.54 -18.22 -14.00
C SER A 17 -29.60 -17.09 -14.05
N VAL A 18 -29.19 -15.85 -14.44
CA VAL A 18 -29.62 -15.03 -15.62
C VAL A 18 -31.14 -14.84 -15.90
N PRO A 19 -31.69 -13.76 -16.54
CA PRO A 19 -31.34 -12.31 -16.70
C PRO A 19 -32.53 -11.28 -16.70
N GLN A 20 -32.19 -9.99 -16.88
CA GLN A 20 -32.88 -8.89 -17.63
C GLN A 20 -34.37 -8.54 -17.42
N GLU A 21 -34.65 -7.26 -17.08
CA GLU A 21 -35.62 -6.35 -17.74
C GLU A 21 -35.24 -4.89 -17.38
N HIS A 22 -34.81 -4.04 -18.34
CA HIS A 22 -35.55 -3.07 -19.17
C HIS A 22 -35.92 -1.73 -18.49
N ASN A 23 -35.49 -0.65 -19.17
CA ASN A 23 -36.12 0.69 -19.26
C ASN A 23 -36.06 1.59 -18.00
N SER A 24 -35.93 2.92 -18.06
CA SER A 24 -35.97 3.87 -19.17
C SER A 24 -35.39 5.22 -18.71
N SER A 25 -34.99 6.02 -19.71
CA SER A 25 -35.07 7.49 -19.75
C SER A 25 -33.92 8.34 -19.19
N ALA A 26 -33.16 8.84 -20.18
CA ALA A 26 -32.23 9.95 -20.12
C ALA A 26 -32.92 11.29 -19.79
N GLN A 27 -32.23 12.14 -19.03
CA GLN A 27 -32.20 13.59 -19.29
C GLN A 27 -30.80 14.13 -19.00
N GLU A 28 -30.17 14.65 -20.06
CA GLU A 28 -28.96 15.46 -20.04
C GLU A 28 -29.19 16.77 -19.30
N LYS A 29 -28.22 17.17 -18.47
CA LYS A 29 -27.87 18.58 -18.26
C LYS A 29 -26.45 18.71 -17.70
N GLU A 30 -25.55 18.90 -18.66
CA GLU A 30 -24.56 19.98 -18.76
C GLU A 30 -24.08 20.70 -17.48
N LEU A 31 -22.76 20.88 -17.46
CA LEU A 31 -22.00 21.99 -16.84
C LEU A 31 -21.61 21.84 -15.37
N GLU A 32 -20.34 21.48 -15.13
CA GLU A 32 -19.30 22.44 -14.67
C GLU A 32 -18.12 21.65 -14.04
N LYS A 33 -16.92 21.81 -14.61
CA LYS A 33 -15.67 21.17 -14.19
C LYS A 33 -14.89 22.14 -13.31
N PRO A 34 -14.57 21.82 -12.04
CA PRO A 34 -13.54 22.51 -11.30
C PRO A 34 -12.23 21.70 -11.26
N GLU A 35 -11.13 22.42 -11.44
CA GLU A 35 -9.73 21.95 -11.44
C GLU A 35 -9.30 21.26 -10.14
N PRO A 36 -8.30 20.36 -10.17
CA PRO A 36 -7.85 19.64 -8.99
C PRO A 36 -7.08 20.57 -8.02
N PRO A 37 -7.24 20.37 -6.70
CA PRO A 37 -6.67 21.24 -5.69
C PRO A 37 -5.14 21.12 -5.62
N ASN A 38 -4.53 22.30 -5.63
CA ASN A 38 -3.11 22.55 -5.44
C ASN A 38 -2.77 22.41 -3.94
N ASP A 39 -2.48 21.20 -3.49
CA ASP A 39 -2.00 20.98 -2.12
C ASP A 39 -0.51 20.61 -2.11
N LYS A 40 0.27 21.56 -1.56
CA LYS A 40 1.62 21.36 -1.06
C LYS A 40 1.64 20.15 -0.12
N VAL A 41 2.18 19.03 -0.57
CA VAL A 41 2.58 17.93 0.31
C VAL A 41 4.09 17.79 0.25
N THR A 42 4.70 18.28 1.32
CA THR A 42 6.10 18.16 1.71
C THR A 42 6.56 16.69 1.65
N PRO A 43 7.69 16.35 1.01
CA PRO A 43 8.22 14.99 1.03
C PRO A 43 8.78 14.63 2.42
N PRO A 44 8.63 13.38 2.88
CA PRO A 44 9.07 12.96 4.20
C PRO A 44 10.58 12.78 4.27
N SER A 45 11.14 13.17 5.42
CA SER A 45 12.54 12.95 5.83
C SER A 45 12.88 11.45 5.88
N PRO A 46 14.03 11.00 5.34
CA PRO A 46 14.50 9.63 5.55
C PRO A 46 15.24 9.52 6.88
N VAL A 47 14.62 8.84 7.85
CA VAL A 47 15.23 8.38 9.10
C VAL A 47 15.35 6.85 9.06
N ALA A 48 16.59 6.36 9.05
CA ALA A 48 17.09 5.02 9.46
C ALA A 48 18.28 4.65 8.55
N ALA A 49 19.53 4.76 9.03
CA ALA A 49 20.29 3.67 9.68
C ALA A 49 20.77 2.64 8.64
N GLN A 50 22.04 2.24 8.50
CA GLN A 50 23.24 2.21 9.34
C GLN A 50 24.40 1.86 8.35
N GLU A 51 25.54 2.55 8.40
CA GLU A 51 26.79 2.09 9.06
C GLU A 51 27.83 1.58 8.05
N VAL A 52 28.86 2.40 7.79
CA VAL A 52 30.29 2.03 7.79
C VAL A 52 31.10 3.34 7.72
N ALA A 53 31.51 3.80 8.90
CA ALA A 53 32.49 4.85 9.05
C ALA A 53 33.88 4.21 9.08
N ASP A 54 34.81 4.71 8.28
CA ASP A 54 36.24 4.66 8.60
C ASP A 54 36.97 5.90 8.06
N HIS A 55 37.37 6.73 9.02
CA HIS A 55 38.57 7.56 9.12
C HIS A 55 39.18 8.23 7.86
N ALA A 56 39.09 9.56 7.81
CA ALA A 56 40.27 10.45 7.78
C ALA A 56 39.88 11.92 7.99
N SER A 57 39.90 12.34 9.26
CA SER A 57 39.85 13.73 9.67
C SER A 57 41.21 14.39 9.44
N LYS A 58 41.28 15.45 8.63
CA LYS A 58 42.18 16.58 8.84
C LYS A 58 41.49 17.87 8.40
N LYS A 59 40.96 18.55 9.41
CA LYS A 59 40.62 19.97 9.39
C LYS A 59 41.89 20.76 9.72
N ASP A 60 41.89 21.99 9.21
CA ASP A 60 42.67 23.15 9.65
C ASP A 60 43.98 23.46 8.90
N THR A 61 44.01 24.73 8.44
CA THR A 61 45.16 25.55 8.01
C THR A 61 45.33 25.77 6.51
N GLU A 62 44.53 26.65 5.90
CA GLU A 62 44.83 27.20 4.57
C GLU A 62 44.75 28.74 4.54
N GLU A 63 45.81 29.41 5.00
CA GLU A 63 46.10 30.82 4.64
C GLU A 63 47.54 31.01 4.13
N SER A 64 48.25 29.92 3.80
CA SER A 64 49.63 29.95 3.26
C SER A 64 49.86 29.04 2.03
N VAL A 65 48.79 28.39 1.55
CA VAL A 65 48.87 27.28 0.58
C VAL A 65 49.08 27.74 -0.87
N ASP A 66 48.78 29.00 -1.18
CA ASP A 66 48.83 29.52 -2.55
C ASP A 66 50.26 29.56 -3.15
N LYS A 67 51.28 29.91 -2.34
CA LYS A 67 52.69 29.92 -2.79
C LYS A 67 53.23 28.51 -3.06
N GLY A 68 52.87 27.54 -2.22
CA GLY A 68 53.27 26.14 -2.38
C GLY A 68 52.72 25.53 -3.66
N HIS A 69 51.43 25.75 -3.92
CA HIS A 69 50.78 25.30 -5.16
C HIS A 69 51.41 25.91 -6.41
N SER A 70 51.77 27.19 -6.37
CA SER A 70 52.45 27.88 -7.48
C SER A 70 53.83 27.27 -7.80
N LEU A 71 54.68 27.02 -6.79
CA LEU A 71 55.99 26.38 -6.99
C LEU A 71 55.87 24.95 -7.51
N ILE A 72 54.89 24.17 -7.01
CA ILE A 72 54.60 22.82 -7.49
C ILE A 72 54.21 22.85 -8.97
N ASN A 73 53.34 23.78 -9.38
CA ASN A 73 52.92 23.92 -10.77
C ASN A 73 54.07 24.34 -11.68
N LYS A 74 54.93 25.28 -11.23
CA LYS A 74 56.13 25.69 -11.96
C LYS A 74 57.10 24.51 -12.14
N LEU A 75 57.34 23.74 -11.09
CA LEU A 75 58.21 22.55 -11.14
C LEU A 75 57.64 21.48 -12.07
N LYS A 76 56.32 21.25 -12.07
CA LYS A 76 55.65 20.35 -13.03
C LYS A 76 55.86 20.83 -14.47
N LEU A 77 55.71 22.12 -14.74
CA LEU A 77 55.87 22.69 -16.09
C LEU A 77 57.31 22.56 -16.60
N LEU A 78 58.32 22.82 -15.74
CA LEU A 78 59.73 22.64 -16.08
C LEU A 78 60.04 21.18 -16.44
N LYS A 79 59.54 20.22 -15.66
CA LYS A 79 59.68 18.78 -15.96
C LYS A 79 59.02 18.39 -17.29
N VAL A 80 57.88 18.99 -17.64
CA VAL A 80 57.22 18.77 -18.94
C VAL A 80 58.05 19.35 -20.09
N GLN A 81 58.66 20.51 -19.90
CA GLN A 81 59.52 21.14 -20.91
C GLN A 81 60.80 20.32 -21.13
N GLU A 82 61.48 19.90 -20.05
CA GLU A 82 62.69 19.09 -20.13
C GLU A 82 62.45 17.79 -20.89
N LYS A 83 61.34 17.10 -20.58
CA LYS A 83 60.90 15.92 -21.35
C LYS A 83 60.68 16.23 -22.83
N ARG A 84 60.08 17.38 -23.16
CA ARG A 84 59.85 17.80 -24.55
C ARG A 84 61.18 18.07 -25.29
N ASN A 85 62.15 18.70 -24.62
CA ASN A 85 63.45 19.01 -25.21
C ASN A 85 64.25 17.72 -25.48
N ILE A 86 64.27 16.79 -24.53
CA ILE A 86 64.91 15.46 -24.70
C ILE A 86 64.23 14.69 -25.85
N PHE A 87 62.90 14.75 -25.93
CA PHE A 87 62.12 14.07 -26.96
C PHE A 87 62.50 14.52 -28.38
N HIS A 88 62.77 15.82 -28.56
CA HIS A 88 63.17 16.39 -29.86
C HIS A 88 64.59 15.99 -30.27
N ILE A 89 65.49 15.70 -29.32
CA ILE A 89 66.89 15.34 -29.62
C ILE A 89 67.00 13.87 -30.03
N VAL A 90 66.15 13.00 -29.49
CA VAL A 90 66.33 11.54 -29.54
C VAL A 90 65.55 10.87 -30.68
N LEU A 91 64.47 11.48 -31.18
CA LEU A 91 63.59 10.85 -32.18
C LEU A 91 63.79 11.42 -33.58
N PRO A 92 64.01 10.58 -34.61
CA PRO A 92 63.92 11.00 -36.00
C PRO A 92 62.57 11.68 -36.27
N ASP A 93 62.55 12.72 -37.11
CA ASP A 93 61.35 13.54 -37.36
C ASP A 93 60.10 12.72 -37.70
N ALA A 94 60.26 11.59 -38.40
CA ALA A 94 59.17 10.66 -38.72
C ALA A 94 58.58 9.97 -37.47
N MET A 95 59.40 9.62 -36.48
CA MET A 95 58.92 9.04 -35.21
C MET A 95 58.26 10.11 -34.33
N LEU A 96 58.82 11.32 -34.30
CA LEU A 96 58.22 12.48 -33.63
C LEU A 96 56.81 12.75 -34.18
N ALA A 97 56.64 12.77 -35.50
CA ALA A 97 55.33 12.94 -36.13
C ALA A 97 54.32 11.86 -35.70
N LYS A 98 54.73 10.58 -35.70
CA LYS A 98 53.87 9.48 -35.24
C LYS A 98 53.42 9.67 -33.79
N VAL A 99 54.35 9.93 -32.88
CA VAL A 99 54.00 10.13 -31.45
C VAL A 99 53.13 11.38 -31.25
N LEU A 100 53.37 12.46 -31.99
CA LEU A 100 52.50 13.65 -31.93
C LEU A 100 51.08 13.33 -32.45
N THR A 101 50.96 12.54 -33.52
CA THR A 101 49.65 12.09 -34.02
C THR A 101 48.95 11.16 -33.03
N GLU A 102 49.67 10.20 -32.43
CA GLU A 102 49.13 9.31 -31.40
C GLU A 102 48.67 10.08 -30.17
N LYS A 103 49.46 11.07 -29.72
CA LYS A 103 49.08 11.96 -28.61
C LYS A 103 47.83 12.77 -28.95
N ARG A 104 47.71 13.29 -30.18
CA ARG A 104 46.52 14.01 -30.65
C ARG A 104 45.29 13.10 -30.64
N LEU A 105 45.40 11.89 -31.19
CA LEU A 105 44.33 10.91 -31.22
C LEU A 105 43.91 10.47 -29.81
N ALA A 106 44.87 10.25 -28.91
CA ALA A 106 44.61 9.91 -27.51
C ALA A 106 43.86 11.04 -26.79
N LEU A 107 44.23 12.31 -27.02
CA LEU A 107 43.53 13.45 -26.44
C LEU A 107 42.10 13.59 -26.98
N ILE A 108 41.91 13.41 -28.30
CA ILE A 108 40.58 13.43 -28.93
C ILE A 108 39.70 12.31 -28.32
N LYS A 109 40.24 11.09 -28.23
CA LYS A 109 39.53 9.94 -27.65
C LYS A 109 39.16 10.16 -26.18
N ALA A 110 40.08 10.72 -25.38
CA ALA A 110 39.80 11.04 -23.98
C ALA A 110 38.73 12.13 -23.82
N TRP A 111 38.73 13.13 -24.70
CA TRP A 111 37.68 14.15 -24.74
C TRP A 111 36.33 13.56 -25.15
N GLU A 112 36.30 12.73 -26.19
CA GLU A 112 35.10 12.03 -26.65
C GLU A 112 34.47 11.17 -25.55
N GLU A 113 35.28 10.35 -24.86
CA GLU A 113 34.81 9.51 -23.77
C GLU A 113 34.28 10.34 -22.58
N SER A 114 34.93 11.45 -22.26
CA SER A 114 34.45 12.40 -21.25
C SER A 114 33.10 13.02 -21.66
N GLU A 115 32.93 13.44 -22.91
CA GLU A 115 31.67 14.00 -23.39
C GLU A 115 30.55 12.96 -23.43
N LYS A 116 30.86 11.72 -23.83
CA LYS A 116 29.94 10.59 -23.78
C LYS A 116 29.48 10.30 -22.34
N THR A 117 30.42 10.23 -21.39
CA THR A 117 30.11 10.05 -19.97
C THR A 117 29.21 11.17 -19.43
N LYS A 118 29.44 12.43 -19.83
CA LYS A 118 28.56 13.55 -19.46
C LYS A 118 27.16 13.43 -20.06
N ALA A 119 27.03 12.91 -21.28
CA ALA A 119 25.73 12.64 -21.89
C ALA A 119 24.99 11.50 -21.16
N GLU A 120 25.69 10.41 -20.87
CA GLU A 120 25.16 9.26 -20.12
C GLU A 120 24.71 9.66 -18.71
N ASN A 121 25.48 10.47 -17.97
CA ASN A 121 25.09 10.96 -16.65
C ASN A 121 23.82 11.82 -16.71
N ARG A 122 23.68 12.65 -17.75
CA ARG A 122 22.47 13.45 -17.99
C ARG A 122 21.27 12.55 -18.28
N ALA A 123 21.43 11.50 -19.08
CA ALA A 123 20.39 10.53 -19.37
C ALA A 123 19.99 9.74 -18.11
N TYR A 124 20.97 9.24 -17.35
CA TYR A 124 20.74 8.51 -16.11
C TYR A 124 19.90 9.31 -15.12
N LYS A 125 20.25 10.58 -14.87
CA LYS A 125 19.48 11.48 -13.99
C LYS A 125 18.03 11.63 -14.43
N LYS A 126 17.79 11.76 -15.75
CA LYS A 126 16.44 11.85 -16.30
C LYS A 126 15.68 10.54 -16.14
N HIS A 127 16.31 9.41 -16.42
CA HIS A 127 15.69 8.09 -16.22
C HIS A 127 15.33 7.85 -14.75
N SER A 128 16.23 8.17 -13.81
CA SER A 128 15.94 8.07 -12.38
C SER A 128 14.79 8.98 -11.96
N ALA A 129 14.73 10.23 -12.46
CA ALA A 129 13.63 11.13 -12.18
C ALA A 129 12.27 10.60 -12.71
N VAL A 130 12.27 10.01 -13.90
CA VAL A 130 11.07 9.35 -14.47
C VAL A 130 10.66 8.15 -13.62
N GLY A 131 11.60 7.30 -13.20
CA GLY A 131 11.32 6.16 -12.32
C GLY A 131 10.70 6.58 -10.99
N LEU A 132 11.26 7.59 -10.32
CA LEU A 132 10.71 8.13 -9.08
C LEU A 132 9.31 8.73 -9.27
N TRP A 133 9.07 9.40 -10.39
CA TRP A 133 7.74 9.94 -10.71
C TRP A 133 6.73 8.82 -10.94
N GLU A 134 7.11 7.77 -11.66
CA GLU A 134 6.28 6.59 -11.87
C GLU A 134 5.92 5.91 -10.56
N ASP A 135 6.91 5.68 -9.69
CA ASP A 135 6.70 5.07 -8.37
C ASP A 135 5.77 5.93 -7.50
N SER A 136 5.93 7.26 -7.53
CA SER A 136 5.03 8.19 -6.84
C SER A 136 3.60 8.10 -7.35
N LYS A 137 3.40 7.98 -8.67
CA LYS A 137 2.07 7.82 -9.27
C LYS A 137 1.45 6.46 -8.95
N LYS A 138 2.23 5.38 -9.00
CA LYS A 138 1.79 4.04 -8.57
C LYS A 138 1.34 4.05 -7.11
N ALA A 139 2.18 4.57 -6.21
CA ALA A 139 1.85 4.68 -4.79
C ALA A 139 0.57 5.52 -4.53
N SER A 140 0.36 6.59 -5.31
CA SER A 140 -0.87 7.40 -5.22
C SER A 140 -2.13 6.64 -5.63
N VAL A 141 -2.04 5.76 -6.63
CA VAL A 141 -3.18 4.93 -7.07
C VAL A 141 -3.42 3.77 -6.10
N GLU A 142 -2.36 3.12 -5.62
CA GLU A 142 -2.45 2.07 -4.58
C GLU A 142 -3.07 2.61 -3.28
N ALA A 143 -2.72 3.84 -2.87
CA ALA A 143 -3.33 4.48 -1.72
C ALA A 143 -4.85 4.73 -1.91
N GLN A 144 -5.27 5.09 -3.13
CA GLN A 144 -6.69 5.23 -3.46
C GLN A 144 -7.43 3.89 -3.42
N LEU A 145 -6.81 2.83 -3.97
CA LEU A 145 -7.35 1.47 -3.89
C LEU A 145 -7.56 1.04 -2.44
N LYS A 146 -6.53 1.19 -1.60
CA LYS A 146 -6.61 0.87 -0.17
C LYS A 146 -7.71 1.64 0.55
N LYS A 147 -7.89 2.93 0.23
CA LYS A 147 -8.98 3.75 0.79
C LYS A 147 -10.37 3.21 0.41
N ILE A 148 -10.53 2.77 -0.84
CA ILE A 148 -11.78 2.17 -1.31
C ILE A 148 -12.04 0.85 -0.57
N GLU A 149 -11.03 -0.02 -0.47
CA GLU A 149 -11.12 -1.29 0.27
C GLU A 149 -11.50 -1.09 1.74
N GLU A 150 -10.85 -0.16 2.45
CA GLU A 150 -11.18 0.18 3.84
C GLU A 150 -12.63 0.68 3.97
N SER A 151 -13.11 1.49 3.02
CA SER A 151 -14.49 1.98 3.03
C SER A 151 -15.50 0.86 2.80
N MET A 152 -15.16 -0.11 1.95
CA MET A 152 -15.99 -1.28 1.67
C MET A 152 -16.04 -2.21 2.87
N GLU A 153 -14.92 -2.42 3.56
CA GLU A 153 -14.86 -3.26 4.76
C GLU A 153 -15.66 -2.64 5.91
N LYS A 154 -15.57 -1.32 6.11
CA LYS A 154 -16.41 -0.59 7.08
C LYS A 154 -17.90 -0.80 6.80
N LYS A 155 -18.33 -0.61 5.54
CA LYS A 155 -19.73 -0.84 5.14
C LYS A 155 -20.17 -2.28 5.40
N LYS A 156 -19.34 -3.27 5.03
CA LYS A 156 -19.64 -4.69 5.31
C LYS A 156 -19.83 -4.94 6.80
N ALA A 157 -18.93 -4.43 7.64
CA ALA A 157 -19.02 -4.57 9.09
C ALA A 157 -20.31 -3.95 9.65
N GLU A 158 -20.66 -2.73 9.22
CA GLU A 158 -21.91 -2.06 9.61
C GLU A 158 -23.16 -2.87 9.21
N TYR A 159 -23.18 -3.45 8.02
CA TYR A 159 -24.30 -4.30 7.57
C TYR A 159 -24.41 -5.58 8.39
N VAL A 160 -23.27 -6.22 8.69
CA VAL A 160 -23.23 -7.42 9.54
C VAL A 160 -23.74 -7.11 10.95
N GLU A 161 -23.33 -5.99 11.54
CA GLU A 161 -23.81 -5.56 12.85
C GLU A 161 -25.32 -5.26 12.84
N LYS A 162 -25.81 -4.51 11.84
CA LYS A 162 -27.25 -4.27 11.66
C LYS A 162 -28.04 -5.57 11.55
N MET A 163 -27.51 -6.56 10.84
CA MET A 163 -28.16 -7.87 10.71
C MET A 163 -28.19 -8.61 12.05
N LYS A 164 -27.07 -8.64 12.78
CA LYS A 164 -27.00 -9.25 14.12
C LYS A 164 -27.96 -8.59 15.11
N ASN A 165 -28.06 -7.26 15.08
CA ASN A 165 -28.99 -6.51 15.93
C ASN A 165 -30.45 -6.87 15.64
N LYS A 166 -30.83 -7.00 14.36
CA LYS A 166 -32.19 -7.45 13.97
C LYS A 166 -32.46 -8.88 14.44
N ILE A 167 -31.49 -9.78 14.29
CA ILE A 167 -31.63 -11.17 14.78
C ILE A 167 -31.81 -11.18 16.30
N ALA A 168 -31.03 -10.38 17.04
CA ALA A 168 -31.16 -10.25 18.48
C ALA A 168 -32.51 -9.66 18.90
N GLU A 169 -33.02 -8.66 18.17
CA GLU A 169 -34.34 -8.07 18.39
C GLU A 169 -35.47 -9.09 18.18
N ILE A 170 -35.41 -9.87 17.10
CA ILE A 170 -36.36 -10.96 16.83
C ILE A 170 -36.32 -11.99 17.96
N HIS A 171 -35.13 -12.38 18.42
CA HIS A 171 -34.97 -13.31 19.53
C HIS A 171 -35.58 -12.73 20.83
N ARG A 172 -35.27 -11.48 21.17
CA ARG A 172 -35.83 -10.77 22.33
C ARG A 172 -37.37 -10.73 22.29
N LEU A 173 -37.95 -10.35 21.15
CA LEU A 173 -39.40 -10.33 20.96
C LEU A 173 -40.04 -11.72 21.08
N ALA A 174 -39.34 -12.76 20.62
CA ALA A 174 -39.81 -14.14 20.78
C ALA A 174 -39.80 -14.57 22.25
N GLU A 175 -38.75 -14.24 22.99
CA GLU A 175 -38.65 -14.53 24.43
C GLU A 175 -39.68 -13.74 25.25
N GLU A 176 -39.96 -12.48 24.89
CA GLU A 176 -41.05 -11.69 25.50
C GLU A 176 -42.41 -12.37 25.32
N LYS A 177 -42.72 -12.86 24.12
CA LYS A 177 -43.96 -13.61 23.86
C LYS A 177 -44.04 -14.89 24.69
N LYS A 178 -42.93 -15.64 24.80
CA LYS A 178 -42.88 -16.82 25.67
C LYS A 178 -43.10 -16.48 27.15
N ALA A 179 -42.51 -15.38 27.63
CA ALA A 179 -42.68 -14.91 28.99
C ALA A 179 -44.14 -14.50 29.27
N ILE A 180 -44.82 -13.85 28.32
CA ILE A 180 -46.25 -13.50 28.42
C ILE A 180 -47.10 -14.78 28.54
N VAL A 181 -46.87 -15.78 27.70
CA VAL A 181 -47.62 -17.06 27.75
C VAL A 181 -47.40 -17.77 29.08
N GLU A 182 -46.17 -17.80 29.59
CA GLU A 182 -45.87 -18.42 30.89
C GLU A 182 -46.47 -17.62 32.06
N ALA A 183 -46.57 -16.29 31.96
CA ALA A 183 -47.25 -15.46 32.95
C ALA A 183 -48.77 -15.71 32.96
N GLN A 184 -49.42 -15.76 31.79
CA GLN A 184 -50.84 -16.10 31.65
C GLN A 184 -51.15 -17.48 32.24
N LYS A 185 -50.32 -18.48 31.93
CA LYS A 185 -50.42 -19.82 32.53
C LYS A 185 -50.34 -19.77 34.05
N ARG A 186 -49.45 -18.95 34.62
CA ARG A 186 -49.33 -18.81 36.09
C ARG A 186 -50.53 -18.13 36.71
N GLU A 187 -51.09 -17.11 36.05
CA GLU A 187 -52.33 -16.45 36.44
C GLU A 187 -53.49 -17.46 36.48
N GLU A 188 -53.69 -18.24 35.41
CA GLU A 188 -54.70 -19.31 35.37
C GLU A 188 -54.50 -20.35 36.48
N PHE A 189 -53.25 -20.69 36.81
CA PHE A 189 -52.95 -21.61 37.92
C PHE A 189 -53.35 -21.02 39.28
N ILE A 190 -53.11 -19.73 39.52
CA ILE A 190 -53.50 -19.05 40.76
C ILE A 190 -55.03 -19.00 40.85
N ASP A 191 -55.73 -18.64 39.78
CA ASP A 191 -57.20 -18.61 39.74
C ASP A 191 -57.82 -19.99 40.00
N LEU A 192 -57.22 -21.05 39.44
CA LEU A 192 -57.61 -22.44 39.70
C LEU A 192 -57.35 -22.83 41.16
N GLU A 193 -56.23 -22.43 41.74
CA GLU A 193 -55.90 -22.71 43.14
C GLU A 193 -56.83 -21.97 44.11
N GLU A 194 -57.15 -20.70 43.83
CA GLU A 194 -58.16 -19.93 44.57
C GLU A 194 -59.54 -20.59 44.47
N THR A 195 -59.93 -20.98 43.26
CA THR A 195 -61.22 -21.65 43.02
C THR A 195 -61.30 -23.00 43.72
N ALA A 196 -60.23 -23.80 43.65
CA ALA A 196 -60.12 -25.05 44.39
C ALA A 196 -60.16 -24.84 45.91
N SER A 197 -59.56 -23.75 46.42
CA SER A 197 -59.62 -23.38 47.83
C SER A 197 -61.03 -22.95 48.25
N LYS A 198 -61.76 -22.21 47.41
CA LYS A 198 -63.19 -21.87 47.62
C LYS A 198 -64.06 -23.14 47.70
N PHE A 199 -63.83 -24.12 46.82
CA PHE A 199 -64.51 -25.42 46.88
C PHE A 199 -64.18 -26.20 48.17
N ARG A 200 -62.90 -26.24 48.56
CA ARG A 200 -62.45 -26.87 49.83
C ARG A 200 -63.10 -26.23 51.06
N SER A 201 -63.22 -24.90 51.10
CA SER A 201 -63.84 -24.18 52.24
C SER A 201 -65.36 -24.33 52.28
N ARG A 202 -66.04 -24.42 51.13
CA ARG A 202 -67.50 -24.61 51.05
C ARG A 202 -67.95 -26.06 51.25
N GLY A 203 -67.07 -27.03 51.00
CA GLY A 203 -67.42 -28.46 50.95
C GLY A 203 -68.13 -28.88 49.66
N ASP A 204 -68.10 -28.04 48.63
CA ASP A 204 -68.75 -28.31 47.34
C ASP A 204 -67.79 -29.06 46.39
N VAL A 205 -68.29 -30.10 45.71
CA VAL A 205 -67.53 -30.85 44.70
C VAL A 205 -67.67 -30.14 43.33
N PRO A 206 -66.55 -29.79 42.66
CA PRO A 206 -66.61 -29.21 41.32
C PRO A 206 -67.37 -30.13 40.35
N ARG A 207 -68.48 -29.65 39.79
CA ARG A 207 -69.22 -30.40 38.76
C ARG A 207 -68.51 -30.20 37.42
N LYS A 208 -67.91 -31.26 36.89
CA LYS A 208 -67.19 -31.26 35.61
C LYS A 208 -68.16 -31.25 34.44
N PHE A 209 -68.08 -30.25 33.55
CA PHE A 209 -68.76 -30.23 32.25
C PHE A 209 -68.03 -31.09 31.20
N PHE A 210 -67.92 -32.40 31.41
CA PHE A 210 -67.42 -33.33 30.38
C PHE A 210 -68.50 -33.72 29.35
N ALA A 211 -69.13 -32.73 28.70
CA ALA A 211 -70.26 -32.96 27.80
C ALA A 211 -69.89 -33.17 26.31
N CYS A 212 -68.62 -33.38 25.93
CA CYS A 212 -68.22 -33.41 24.51
C CYS A 212 -67.11 -34.41 24.12
N PHE A 213 -67.09 -35.62 24.70
CA PHE A 213 -66.21 -36.72 24.23
C PHE A 213 -66.91 -38.09 24.17
N GLY A 214 -68.21 -38.12 23.90
CA GLY A 214 -68.96 -39.35 23.69
C GLY A 214 -70.03 -39.15 22.61
N GLY A 215 -69.71 -39.57 21.38
CA GLY A 215 -70.57 -39.47 20.20
C GLY A 215 -69.76 -39.76 18.95
#